data_AF-Q2SAL1-F1
#
_entry.id   AF-Q2SAL1-F1
#
_cell.length_a   1.000
_cell.length_b   1.000
_cell.length_c   1.000
_cell.angle_alpha   90.00
_cell.angle_beta   90.00
_cell.angle_gamma   90.00
#
_symmetry.space_group_name_H-M   'P 1'
#
loop_
_entity.id
_entity.type
_entity.pdbx_description
1 polymer ?
#
loop_
_entity_poly.entity_id
_entity_poly.type
_entity_poly.pdbx_seq_one_letter_code
_entity_poly.pdbx_strand_id
1 'polypeptide(L)'
;MAYESGTAGDYVDLLMRLYQFVTQTMTPVEQRWRALRWIGYKRIFCSSELGGYEAFRGFDADSASEWLTAQSQAAPSHLGLELVRPLEVRAFTLRGAGKASRSPKSFTLEGSDDGEVWTAQETWNDQSWSNAQFREYSVSTPSIGAKTHWRILIHANNGDWGYSGLRDFDLLETLETSRISHGVPAQLILQGPGLSGNDAVFVGIETYASPTTDIFNWRLAGFSGFVEANGFSKQPGASPMMGFPVWNAAMPYWFVANGQRIVCVVKVDTSYMTFYLGKFLPYATPGQFPYPLLAAGMTPTDALTRYSDGSLVLPYKGNRANFKFRFIDGEWLQPESWPWNNSVITRDTEGHYPLMPIVLNDPANTYGELDGVYFVPGFANAVESTVVADGLEHLVVQDVFRTGVRDYFALRLA
;
A
#
# COMPACT_ATOMS: atom_id res chain seq x y z
N MET A 1 21.11 1.61 -11.29
CA MET A 1 19.83 1.48 -10.54
C MET A 1 18.69 1.41 -11.53
N ALA A 2 17.49 1.02 -11.12
CA ALA A 2 16.31 1.10 -11.97
C ALA A 2 15.39 2.22 -11.51
N TYR A 3 14.77 2.93 -12.46
CA TYR A 3 13.73 3.90 -12.14
C TYR A 3 12.60 3.91 -13.17
N GLU A 4 11.43 4.37 -12.73
CA GLU A 4 10.26 4.65 -13.55
C GLU A 4 9.58 5.91 -13.02
N SER A 5 9.09 6.78 -13.91
CA SER A 5 8.28 7.94 -13.52
C SER A 5 7.03 8.03 -14.37
N GLY A 6 5.95 8.57 -13.81
CA GLY A 6 4.68 8.69 -14.52
C GLY A 6 3.66 9.47 -13.72
N THR A 7 2.38 9.31 -14.08
CA THR A 7 1.25 9.84 -13.33
C THR A 7 0.29 8.69 -13.05
N ALA A 8 0.07 8.39 -11.78
CA ALA A 8 -0.95 7.45 -11.34
C ALA A 8 -2.31 8.15 -11.31
N GLY A 9 -3.40 7.43 -11.59
CA GLY A 9 -4.76 7.97 -11.55
C GLY A 9 -5.32 8.15 -10.14
N ASP A 10 -4.88 7.30 -9.20
CA ASP A 10 -5.26 7.31 -7.79
C ASP A 10 -4.24 6.51 -6.95
N TYR A 11 -4.48 6.41 -5.64
CA TYR A 11 -3.64 5.68 -4.69
C TYR A 11 -3.52 4.18 -4.95
N VAL A 12 -4.49 3.53 -5.60
CA VAL A 12 -4.42 2.09 -5.90
C VAL A 12 -3.73 1.86 -7.24
N ASP A 13 -4.01 2.67 -8.26
CA ASP A 13 -3.26 2.67 -9.52
C ASP A 13 -1.76 2.90 -9.28
N LEU A 14 -1.41 3.80 -8.35
CA LEU A 14 -0.03 4.01 -7.94
C LEU A 14 0.62 2.71 -7.41
N LEU A 15 -0.10 1.91 -6.63
CA LEU A 15 0.41 0.65 -6.08
C LEU A 15 0.51 -0.42 -7.17
N MET A 16 -0.46 -0.46 -8.08
CA MET A 16 -0.43 -1.36 -9.24
C MET A 16 0.76 -1.08 -10.15
N ARG A 17 1.07 0.20 -10.39
CA ARG A 17 2.25 0.62 -11.17
C ARG A 17 3.53 0.25 -10.46
N LEU A 18 3.61 0.46 -9.14
CA LEU A 18 4.77 0.02 -8.35
C LEU A 18 4.96 -1.50 -8.44
N TYR A 19 3.88 -2.28 -8.31
CA TYR A 19 3.90 -3.73 -8.48
C TYR A 19 4.42 -4.12 -9.86
N GLN A 20 3.89 -3.53 -10.94
CA GLN A 20 4.35 -3.79 -12.31
C GLN A 20 5.83 -3.45 -12.47
N PHE A 21 6.25 -2.29 -11.94
CA PHE A 21 7.64 -1.85 -11.98
C PHE A 21 8.56 -2.88 -11.34
N VAL A 22 8.43 -3.12 -10.04
CA VAL A 22 9.41 -3.91 -9.27
C VAL A 22 9.38 -5.41 -9.59
N THR A 23 8.26 -5.94 -10.09
CA THR A 23 8.11 -7.37 -10.37
C THR A 23 8.22 -7.75 -11.85
N GLN A 24 7.99 -6.83 -12.79
CA GLN A 24 7.87 -7.16 -14.22
C GLN A 24 8.75 -6.33 -15.14
N THR A 25 8.93 -5.03 -14.91
CA THR A 25 9.64 -4.16 -15.85
C THR A 25 11.04 -3.77 -15.37
N MET A 26 11.30 -3.78 -14.06
CA MET A 26 12.58 -3.38 -13.47
C MET A 26 13.77 -4.11 -14.11
N THR A 27 14.83 -3.37 -14.41
CA THR A 27 16.07 -3.91 -14.97
C THR A 27 17.25 -3.62 -14.04
N PRO A 28 18.19 -4.58 -13.88
CA PRO A 28 18.25 -5.84 -14.60
C PRO A 28 17.33 -6.92 -13.98
N VAL A 29 16.98 -7.96 -14.76
CA VAL A 29 15.91 -8.93 -14.41
C VAL A 29 16.20 -9.68 -13.11
N GLU A 30 17.47 -9.95 -12.82
CA GLU A 30 17.96 -10.63 -11.62
C GLU A 30 17.75 -9.83 -10.34
N GLN A 31 17.46 -8.53 -10.45
CA GLN A 31 17.14 -7.69 -9.30
C GLN A 31 15.64 -7.57 -9.04
N ARG A 32 14.77 -8.10 -9.92
CA ARG A 32 13.30 -8.03 -9.75
C ARG A 32 12.85 -8.65 -8.44
N TRP A 33 11.88 -8.00 -7.83
CA TRP A 33 11.25 -8.46 -6.61
C TRP A 33 10.19 -9.51 -6.94
N ARG A 34 10.03 -10.48 -6.04
CA ARG A 34 8.95 -11.46 -6.11
C ARG A 34 7.79 -11.00 -5.22
N ALA A 35 6.57 -10.93 -5.75
CA ALA A 35 5.40 -10.76 -4.91
C ALA A 35 5.08 -12.07 -4.19
N LEU A 36 5.12 -12.04 -2.86
CA LEU A 36 4.68 -13.13 -1.98
C LEU A 36 3.20 -13.04 -1.66
N ARG A 37 2.66 -11.81 -1.63
CA ARG A 37 1.23 -11.54 -1.51
C ARG A 37 0.87 -10.40 -2.46
N TRP A 38 -0.18 -10.61 -3.25
CA TRP A 38 -0.82 -9.60 -4.07
C TRP A 38 -2.32 -9.87 -4.10
N ILE A 39 -3.05 -9.23 -3.18
CA ILE A 39 -4.47 -9.50 -2.90
C ILE A 39 -5.22 -8.20 -2.63
N GLY A 40 -6.54 -8.31 -2.47
CA GLY A 40 -7.42 -7.19 -2.15
C GLY A 40 -8.04 -6.51 -3.37
N TYR A 41 -8.83 -5.49 -3.10
CA TYR A 41 -9.58 -4.77 -4.13
C TYR A 41 -8.82 -3.57 -4.68
N LYS A 42 -8.99 -3.35 -5.99
CA LYS A 42 -8.70 -2.10 -6.68
C LYS A 42 -9.79 -1.07 -6.44
N ARG A 43 -11.06 -1.48 -6.56
CA ARG A 43 -12.22 -0.61 -6.41
C ARG A 43 -13.42 -1.40 -5.87
N ILE A 44 -14.23 -0.72 -5.07
CA ILE A 44 -15.53 -1.20 -4.62
C ILE A 44 -16.61 -0.54 -5.49
N PHE A 45 -17.63 -1.30 -5.88
CA PHE A 45 -18.79 -0.76 -6.59
C PHE A 45 -20.09 -1.37 -6.05
N CYS A 46 -21.19 -0.63 -6.21
CA CYS A 46 -22.53 -1.08 -5.84
C CYS A 46 -23.59 -0.46 -6.76
N SER A 47 -24.82 -0.97 -6.68
CA SER A 47 -25.94 -0.44 -7.46
C SER A 47 -26.44 0.91 -6.97
N SER A 48 -26.43 1.12 -5.65
CA SER A 48 -26.66 2.39 -4.99
C SER A 48 -26.31 2.27 -3.50
N GLU A 49 -26.25 3.40 -2.80
CA GLU A 49 -25.95 3.44 -1.38
C GLU A 49 -26.76 4.51 -0.63
N LEU A 50 -27.01 4.27 0.65
CA LEU A 50 -27.55 5.25 1.59
C LEU A 50 -26.40 5.96 2.32
N GLY A 51 -26.48 7.27 2.51
CA GLY A 51 -25.46 8.02 3.27
C GLY A 51 -25.30 7.47 4.70
N GLY A 52 -24.06 7.24 5.12
CA GLY A 52 -23.71 6.54 6.36
C GLY A 52 -23.69 5.01 6.26
N TYR A 53 -24.04 4.45 5.09
CA TYR A 53 -24.10 3.01 4.79
C TYR A 53 -23.44 2.71 3.44
N GLU A 54 -22.30 3.36 3.20
CA GLU A 54 -21.54 3.31 1.96
C GLU A 54 -21.02 1.91 1.64
N ALA A 55 -20.76 1.63 0.36
CA ALA A 55 -20.37 0.31 -0.13
C ALA A 55 -19.15 -0.31 0.59
N PHE A 56 -18.19 0.51 1.03
CA PHE A 56 -16.99 0.01 1.72
C PHE A 56 -17.29 -0.71 3.04
N ARG A 57 -18.44 -0.43 3.67
CA ARG A 57 -18.88 -1.08 4.91
C ARG A 57 -19.29 -2.53 4.72
N GLY A 58 -19.52 -2.96 3.47
CA GLY A 58 -19.67 -4.37 3.16
C GLY A 58 -18.34 -5.12 3.10
N PHE A 59 -17.19 -4.44 3.29
CA PHE A 59 -15.84 -4.98 3.11
C PHE A 59 -14.85 -4.48 4.19
N ASP A 60 -15.33 -3.86 5.27
CA ASP A 60 -14.46 -3.30 6.31
C ASP A 60 -14.18 -4.30 7.45
N ALA A 61 -14.75 -5.51 7.37
CA ALA A 61 -14.74 -6.56 8.39
C ALA A 61 -15.29 -6.11 9.77
N ASP A 62 -15.98 -4.96 9.84
CA ASP A 62 -16.66 -4.51 11.04
C ASP A 62 -18.03 -5.15 11.12
N SER A 63 -18.19 -6.05 12.08
CA SER A 63 -19.46 -6.74 12.31
C SER A 63 -20.64 -5.82 12.68
N ALA A 64 -20.42 -4.54 12.97
CA ALA A 64 -21.43 -3.55 13.33
C ALA A 64 -21.83 -2.60 12.20
N SER A 65 -20.94 -2.35 11.23
CA SER A 65 -21.21 -1.51 10.06
C SER A 65 -21.98 -2.32 9.00
N GLU A 66 -22.63 -1.63 8.05
CA GLU A 66 -23.32 -2.29 6.95
C GLU A 66 -23.39 -1.39 5.70
N TRP A 67 -23.37 -2.01 4.52
CA TRP A 67 -23.82 -1.36 3.30
C TRP A 67 -25.34 -1.53 3.17
N LEU A 68 -26.02 -0.45 2.81
CA LEU A 68 -27.44 -0.45 2.43
C LEU A 68 -27.59 0.22 1.07
N THR A 69 -28.48 -0.31 0.24
CA THR A 69 -28.94 0.39 -0.97
C THR A 69 -29.55 1.74 -0.62
N ALA A 70 -29.65 2.65 -1.59
CA ALA A 70 -30.56 3.78 -1.49
C ALA A 70 -31.99 3.30 -1.21
N GLN A 71 -32.78 4.16 -0.56
CA GLN A 71 -34.15 3.83 -0.17
C GLN A 71 -35.00 3.49 -1.41
N SER A 72 -35.70 2.37 -1.32
CA SER A 72 -36.62 1.84 -2.34
C SER A 72 -35.96 1.54 -3.69
N GLN A 73 -34.66 1.24 -3.71
CA GLN A 73 -34.01 0.71 -4.91
C GLN A 73 -34.73 -0.58 -5.36
N ALA A 74 -35.14 -0.63 -6.62
CA ALA A 74 -35.72 -1.83 -7.21
C ALA A 74 -34.66 -2.96 -7.31
N ALA A 75 -35.13 -4.20 -7.24
CA ALA A 75 -34.31 -5.35 -7.56
C ALA A 75 -34.07 -5.47 -9.08
N PRO A 76 -32.92 -5.99 -9.53
CA PRO A 76 -31.83 -6.46 -8.68
C PRO A 76 -30.95 -5.32 -8.13
N SER A 77 -30.34 -5.55 -6.97
CA SER A 77 -29.29 -4.70 -6.39
C SER A 77 -27.96 -5.43 -6.37
N HIS A 78 -26.82 -4.73 -6.28
CA HIS A 78 -25.52 -5.41 -6.24
C HIS A 78 -24.48 -4.69 -5.39
N LEU A 79 -23.53 -5.48 -4.90
CA LEU A 79 -22.30 -5.05 -4.24
C LEU A 79 -21.15 -5.91 -4.78
N GLY A 80 -20.00 -5.31 -5.07
CA GLY A 80 -18.89 -6.03 -5.66
C GLY A 80 -17.56 -5.32 -5.60
N LEU A 81 -16.54 -6.05 -6.08
CA LEU A 81 -15.14 -5.66 -6.09
C LEU A 81 -14.55 -5.81 -7.49
N GLU A 82 -13.77 -4.83 -7.89
CA GLU A 82 -12.72 -4.97 -8.90
C GLU A 82 -11.43 -5.31 -8.15
N LEU A 83 -10.80 -6.44 -8.46
CA LEU A 83 -9.64 -6.97 -7.75
C LEU A 83 -8.32 -6.50 -8.38
N VAL A 84 -7.25 -6.48 -7.58
CA VAL A 84 -5.90 -6.12 -8.08
C VAL A 84 -5.28 -7.17 -9.01
N ARG A 85 -5.87 -8.37 -9.06
CA ARG A 85 -5.55 -9.46 -10.00
C ARG A 85 -6.78 -10.33 -10.26
N PRO A 86 -6.83 -11.08 -11.37
CA PRO A 86 -7.83 -12.11 -11.56
C PRO A 86 -7.84 -13.13 -10.40
N LEU A 87 -9.02 -13.49 -9.93
CA LEU A 87 -9.26 -14.48 -8.87
C LEU A 87 -10.26 -15.53 -9.34
N GLU A 88 -9.92 -16.80 -9.16
CA GLU A 88 -10.88 -17.90 -9.23
C GLU A 88 -11.48 -18.14 -7.84
N VAL A 89 -12.74 -17.77 -7.65
CA VAL A 89 -13.42 -17.88 -6.36
C VAL A 89 -13.83 -19.31 -6.08
N ARG A 90 -13.50 -19.83 -4.90
CA ARG A 90 -13.87 -21.19 -4.44
C ARG A 90 -14.94 -21.20 -3.37
N ALA A 91 -14.97 -20.14 -2.57
CA ALA A 91 -16.00 -19.90 -1.58
C ALA A 91 -16.16 -18.39 -1.38
N PHE A 92 -17.24 -17.98 -0.75
CA PHE A 92 -17.41 -16.61 -0.28
C PHE A 92 -18.18 -16.62 1.03
N THR A 93 -18.03 -15.53 1.78
CA THR A 93 -18.74 -15.34 3.03
C THR A 93 -19.67 -14.14 2.91
N LEU A 94 -20.79 -14.22 3.61
CA LEU A 94 -21.72 -13.12 3.76
C LEU A 94 -22.05 -12.95 5.23
N ARG A 95 -22.06 -11.71 5.70
CA ARG A 95 -22.77 -11.34 6.92
C ARG A 95 -24.02 -10.57 6.53
N GLY A 96 -25.18 -11.12 6.87
CA GLY A 96 -26.47 -10.49 6.61
C GLY A 96 -26.57 -9.11 7.28
N ALA A 97 -27.50 -8.28 6.82
CA ALA A 97 -27.76 -6.95 7.37
C ALA A 97 -28.11 -6.98 8.88
N GLY A 98 -27.99 -5.83 9.54
CA GLY A 98 -28.36 -5.65 10.94
C GLY A 98 -29.83 -5.99 11.21
N LYS A 99 -30.71 -5.79 10.21
CA LYS A 99 -32.08 -6.28 10.21
C LYS A 99 -32.21 -7.43 9.20
N ALA A 100 -32.59 -8.61 9.67
CA ALA A 100 -32.70 -9.82 8.89
C ALA A 100 -33.52 -9.67 7.60
N SER A 101 -34.54 -8.82 7.60
CA SER A 101 -35.40 -8.59 6.42
C SER A 101 -34.68 -7.89 5.26
N ARG A 102 -33.55 -7.23 5.51
CA ARG A 102 -32.74 -6.54 4.48
C ARG A 102 -31.69 -7.45 3.84
N SER A 103 -31.41 -8.61 4.44
CA SER A 103 -30.42 -9.56 3.93
C SER A 103 -30.88 -10.21 2.62
N PRO A 104 -29.94 -10.69 1.77
CA PRO A 104 -30.27 -11.30 0.47
C PRO A 104 -31.03 -12.63 0.59
N LYS A 105 -32.29 -12.69 0.16
CA LYS A 105 -33.08 -13.94 0.12
C LYS A 105 -32.82 -14.74 -1.15
N SER A 106 -32.70 -14.06 -2.29
CA SER A 106 -32.35 -14.67 -3.58
C SER A 106 -31.25 -13.84 -4.22
N PHE A 107 -30.16 -14.47 -4.63
CA PHE A 107 -29.00 -13.80 -5.20
C PHE A 107 -28.14 -14.72 -6.07
N THR A 108 -27.33 -14.11 -6.93
CA THR A 108 -26.35 -14.78 -7.78
C THR A 108 -24.96 -14.21 -7.50
N LEU A 109 -23.96 -15.08 -7.37
CA LEU A 109 -22.56 -14.65 -7.46
C LEU A 109 -22.20 -14.58 -8.95
N GLU A 110 -21.69 -13.44 -9.40
CA GLU A 110 -21.32 -13.21 -10.80
C GLU A 110 -19.86 -12.74 -10.90
N GLY A 111 -19.20 -13.15 -11.98
CA GLY A 111 -17.84 -12.72 -12.30
C GLY A 111 -17.75 -12.09 -13.71
N SER A 112 -16.84 -11.16 -13.89
CA SER A 112 -16.61 -10.44 -15.15
C SER A 112 -15.13 -10.11 -15.36
N ASP A 113 -14.70 -10.07 -16.63
CA ASP A 113 -13.33 -9.69 -17.01
C ASP A 113 -13.17 -8.17 -17.20
N ASP A 114 -14.27 -7.46 -17.49
CA ASP A 114 -14.29 -6.06 -17.90
C ASP A 114 -15.21 -5.16 -17.05
N GLY A 115 -16.05 -5.76 -16.19
CA GLY A 115 -17.05 -5.06 -15.39
C GLY A 115 -18.37 -4.78 -16.13
N GLU A 116 -18.45 -5.11 -17.41
CA GLU A 116 -19.60 -4.84 -18.30
C GLU A 116 -20.37 -6.13 -18.63
N VAL A 117 -19.64 -7.19 -18.99
CA VAL A 117 -20.22 -8.49 -19.33
C VAL A 117 -20.07 -9.45 -18.15
N TRP A 118 -21.20 -9.88 -17.59
CA TRP A 118 -21.26 -10.69 -16.38
C TRP A 118 -21.64 -12.13 -16.67
N THR A 119 -20.93 -13.07 -16.06
CA THR A 119 -21.23 -14.51 -16.11
C THR A 119 -21.64 -14.97 -14.72
N ALA A 120 -22.79 -15.65 -14.63
CA ALA A 120 -23.26 -16.23 -13.39
C ALA A 120 -22.36 -17.41 -12.98
N GLN A 121 -21.82 -17.36 -11.76
CA GLN A 121 -21.16 -18.51 -11.14
C GLN A 121 -22.20 -19.45 -10.57
N GLU A 122 -23.09 -18.96 -9.71
CA GLU A 122 -24.13 -19.77 -9.07
C GLU A 122 -25.21 -18.89 -8.43
N THR A 123 -26.42 -19.44 -8.27
CA THR A 123 -27.60 -18.73 -7.73
C THR A 123 -28.14 -19.48 -6.51
N TRP A 124 -28.37 -18.73 -5.42
CA TRP A 124 -29.01 -19.22 -4.21
C TRP A 124 -30.39 -18.58 -4.06
N ASN A 125 -31.41 -19.41 -3.84
CA ASN A 125 -32.80 -18.98 -3.68
C ASN A 125 -33.31 -19.29 -2.29
N ASP A 126 -34.36 -18.56 -1.87
CA ASP A 126 -35.11 -18.78 -0.64
C ASP A 126 -34.24 -18.91 0.63
N GLN A 127 -33.16 -18.14 0.69
CA GLN A 127 -32.31 -18.05 1.87
C GLN A 127 -33.05 -17.33 3.00
N SER A 128 -33.08 -17.94 4.18
CA SER A 128 -33.58 -17.32 5.42
C SER A 128 -32.44 -16.64 6.18
N TRP A 129 -32.72 -15.61 6.97
CA TRP A 129 -31.69 -14.92 7.76
C TRP A 129 -32.16 -14.60 9.18
N SER A 130 -31.21 -14.62 10.11
CA SER A 130 -31.30 -13.87 11.37
C SER A 130 -30.46 -12.59 11.28
N ASN A 131 -30.69 -11.63 12.18
CA ASN A 131 -29.97 -10.36 12.22
C ASN A 131 -28.45 -10.61 12.28
N ALA A 132 -27.68 -9.95 11.41
CA ALA A 132 -26.22 -10.03 11.35
C ALA A 132 -25.63 -11.46 11.25
N GLN A 133 -26.43 -12.44 10.80
CA GLN A 133 -25.99 -13.83 10.69
C GLN A 133 -24.81 -13.95 9.71
N PHE A 134 -23.75 -14.62 10.13
CA PHE A 134 -22.64 -15.01 9.26
C PHE A 134 -22.98 -16.32 8.54
N ARG A 135 -22.66 -16.38 7.24
CA ARG A 135 -22.82 -17.57 6.40
C ARG A 135 -21.63 -17.68 5.46
N GLU A 136 -21.32 -18.92 5.10
CA GLU A 136 -20.30 -19.26 4.12
C GLU A 136 -20.93 -20.14 3.06
N TYR A 137 -20.53 -19.90 1.81
CA TYR A 137 -21.05 -20.58 0.64
C TYR A 137 -19.87 -21.12 -0.16
N SER A 138 -19.87 -22.43 -0.39
CA SER A 138 -18.96 -23.05 -1.35
C SER A 138 -19.49 -22.84 -2.76
N VAL A 139 -18.59 -22.61 -3.71
CA VAL A 139 -18.92 -22.50 -5.13
C VAL A 139 -18.84 -23.88 -5.77
N SER A 140 -19.89 -24.25 -6.52
CA SER A 140 -19.95 -25.51 -7.26
C SER A 140 -18.91 -25.61 -8.38
N THR A 141 -18.59 -26.85 -8.79
CA THR A 141 -17.72 -27.11 -9.96
C THR A 141 -18.58 -27.51 -11.17
N PRO A 142 -18.23 -27.06 -12.40
CA PRO A 142 -17.06 -26.24 -12.75
C PRO A 142 -17.22 -24.76 -12.34
N SER A 143 -16.10 -24.12 -11.97
CA SER A 143 -16.05 -22.66 -11.78
C SER A 143 -16.11 -21.95 -13.15
N ILE A 144 -16.48 -20.67 -13.16
CA ILE A 144 -16.41 -19.81 -14.35
C ILE A 144 -14.98 -19.30 -14.63
N GLY A 145 -13.99 -19.83 -13.93
CA GLY A 145 -12.58 -19.43 -14.01
C GLY A 145 -12.27 -18.15 -13.25
N ALA A 146 -11.01 -17.69 -13.39
CA ALA A 146 -10.55 -16.48 -12.76
C ALA A 146 -11.15 -15.23 -13.43
N LYS A 147 -11.65 -14.29 -12.61
CA LYS A 147 -12.24 -13.01 -13.05
C LYS A 147 -11.64 -11.84 -12.28
N THR A 148 -11.60 -10.66 -12.91
CA THR A 148 -11.11 -9.42 -12.32
C THR A 148 -12.18 -8.70 -11.52
N HIS A 149 -13.45 -8.90 -11.87
CA HIS A 149 -14.59 -8.33 -11.19
C HIS A 149 -15.48 -9.44 -10.64
N TRP A 150 -15.96 -9.25 -9.41
CA TRP A 150 -16.91 -10.14 -8.75
C TRP A 150 -17.97 -9.34 -8.04
N ARG A 151 -19.22 -9.79 -8.10
CA ARG A 151 -20.34 -9.17 -7.37
C ARG A 151 -21.34 -10.18 -6.87
N ILE A 152 -22.03 -9.83 -5.79
CA ILE A 152 -23.32 -10.44 -5.44
C ILE A 152 -24.44 -9.63 -6.08
N LEU A 153 -25.24 -10.27 -6.92
CA LEU A 153 -26.45 -9.72 -7.54
C LEU A 153 -27.67 -10.20 -6.75
N ILE A 154 -28.28 -9.32 -5.98
CA ILE A 154 -29.41 -9.59 -5.09
C ILE A 154 -30.72 -9.38 -5.85
N HIS A 155 -31.42 -10.48 -6.14
CA HIS A 155 -32.72 -10.50 -6.82
C HIS A 155 -33.89 -10.20 -5.89
N ALA A 156 -33.75 -10.55 -4.61
CA ALA A 156 -34.75 -10.24 -3.58
C ALA A 156 -34.10 -10.20 -2.19
N ASN A 157 -34.51 -9.25 -1.36
CA ASN A 157 -34.20 -9.27 0.07
C ASN A 157 -35.19 -10.13 0.86
N ASN A 158 -34.96 -10.27 2.15
CA ASN A 158 -35.74 -11.11 3.06
C ASN A 158 -36.99 -10.37 3.63
N GLY A 159 -37.59 -9.46 2.87
CA GLY A 159 -38.90 -8.86 3.15
C GLY A 159 -38.90 -7.40 3.63
N ASP A 160 -37.80 -6.66 3.46
CA ASP A 160 -37.77 -5.21 3.72
C ASP A 160 -38.21 -4.42 2.48
N TRP A 161 -39.06 -3.41 2.67
CA TRP A 161 -39.58 -2.59 1.57
C TRP A 161 -38.64 -1.45 1.14
N GLY A 162 -37.72 -1.07 2.02
CA GLY A 162 -36.88 0.11 1.81
C GLY A 162 -35.47 -0.24 1.36
N TYR A 163 -34.89 -1.32 1.87
CA TYR A 163 -33.44 -1.52 1.77
C TYR A 163 -33.04 -2.97 1.53
N SER A 164 -32.03 -3.18 0.70
CA SER A 164 -31.21 -4.40 0.70
C SER A 164 -29.83 -4.08 1.27
N GLY A 165 -29.18 -5.04 1.92
CA GLY A 165 -27.87 -4.76 2.48
C GLY A 165 -27.14 -5.97 3.06
N LEU A 166 -25.87 -5.74 3.37
CA LEU A 166 -24.92 -6.70 3.89
C LEU A 166 -23.97 -5.99 4.87
N ARG A 167 -23.56 -6.70 5.92
CA ARG A 167 -22.49 -6.25 6.82
C ARG A 167 -21.11 -6.64 6.33
N ASP A 168 -21.02 -7.75 5.61
CA ASP A 168 -19.74 -8.25 5.14
C ASP A 168 -19.97 -9.12 3.90
N PHE A 169 -19.06 -9.02 2.94
CA PHE A 169 -18.98 -9.84 1.75
C PHE A 169 -17.50 -10.06 1.44
N ASP A 170 -17.08 -11.32 1.50
CA ASP A 170 -15.68 -11.67 1.23
C ASP A 170 -15.56 -12.82 0.25
N LEU A 171 -14.56 -12.76 -0.61
CA LEU A 171 -14.24 -13.76 -1.63
C LEU A 171 -13.03 -14.56 -1.19
N LEU A 172 -13.12 -15.88 -1.28
CA LEU A 172 -12.09 -16.80 -0.80
C LEU A 172 -11.49 -17.61 -1.96
N GLU A 173 -10.16 -17.58 -2.06
CA GLU A 173 -9.38 -18.33 -3.05
C GLU A 173 -9.27 -19.83 -2.71
N THR A 174 -9.38 -20.20 -1.44
CA THR A 174 -9.16 -21.58 -0.95
C THR A 174 -10.28 -22.06 -0.04
N LEU A 175 -10.49 -23.39 0.01
CA LEU A 175 -11.56 -24.01 0.78
C LEU A 175 -11.25 -24.17 2.28
N GLU A 176 -9.99 -24.26 2.78
CA GLU A 176 -9.63 -24.22 4.23
C GLU A 176 -8.12 -23.99 4.57
N THR A 177 -7.87 -23.58 5.83
CA THR A 177 -6.63 -23.33 6.64
C THR A 177 -5.78 -22.08 6.41
N SER A 178 -5.89 -21.41 5.26
CA SER A 178 -5.26 -20.09 5.04
C SER A 178 -6.23 -19.20 4.27
N ARG A 179 -7.32 -18.76 4.92
CA ARG A 179 -8.34 -17.91 4.29
C ARG A 179 -7.69 -16.63 3.76
N ILE A 180 -7.38 -16.64 2.47
CA ILE A 180 -6.96 -15.43 1.75
C ILE A 180 -8.24 -14.69 1.40
N SER A 181 -8.56 -13.71 2.23
CA SER A 181 -9.63 -12.74 2.05
C SER A 181 -9.26 -11.78 0.92
N HIS A 182 -10.23 -11.49 0.05
CA HIS A 182 -10.08 -10.50 -1.02
C HIS A 182 -10.99 -9.28 -0.82
N GLY A 183 -11.89 -9.32 0.17
CA GLY A 183 -12.63 -8.17 0.69
C GLY A 183 -11.79 -7.21 1.52
N VAL A 184 -10.46 -7.21 1.36
CA VAL A 184 -9.53 -6.34 2.08
C VAL A 184 -8.95 -5.28 1.15
N PRO A 185 -8.46 -4.15 1.69
CA PRO A 185 -7.64 -3.21 0.92
C PRO A 185 -6.48 -3.92 0.23
N ALA A 186 -5.99 -3.35 -0.88
CA ALA A 186 -4.89 -3.92 -1.65
C ALA A 186 -3.65 -4.12 -0.77
N GLN A 187 -3.14 -5.36 -0.72
CA GLN A 187 -1.95 -5.75 0.04
C GLN A 187 -0.89 -6.31 -0.90
N LEU A 188 0.30 -5.72 -0.82
CA LEU A 188 1.50 -6.15 -1.51
C LEU A 188 2.59 -6.50 -0.49
N ILE A 189 3.03 -7.76 -0.47
CA ILE A 189 4.24 -8.17 0.26
C ILE A 189 5.23 -8.69 -0.78
N LEU A 190 6.44 -8.12 -0.75
CA LEU A 190 7.49 -8.40 -1.73
C LEU A 190 8.71 -9.03 -1.05
N GLN A 191 9.44 -9.84 -1.82
CA GLN A 191 10.77 -10.32 -1.51
C GLN A 191 11.78 -9.85 -2.56
N GLY A 192 12.72 -9.02 -2.15
CA GLY A 192 13.84 -8.56 -2.96
C GLY A 192 15.00 -9.55 -2.88
N PRO A 193 15.75 -9.78 -3.97
CA PRO A 193 16.83 -10.75 -4.04
C PRO A 193 18.17 -10.26 -3.45
N GLY A 194 18.25 -8.99 -3.03
CA GLY A 194 19.50 -8.30 -2.70
C GLY A 194 20.35 -7.96 -3.93
N LEU A 195 21.47 -7.27 -3.71
CA LEU A 195 22.38 -6.91 -4.81
C LEU A 195 23.15 -8.11 -5.37
N SER A 196 23.33 -9.16 -4.57
CA SER A 196 24.05 -10.38 -4.96
C SER A 196 23.14 -11.49 -5.49
N GLY A 197 21.82 -11.29 -5.46
CA GLY A 197 20.84 -12.32 -5.82
C GLY A 197 20.59 -13.38 -4.74
N ASN A 198 21.29 -13.33 -3.61
CA ASN A 198 21.28 -14.37 -2.58
C ASN A 198 20.63 -13.94 -1.25
N ASP A 199 20.07 -12.73 -1.19
CA ASP A 199 19.36 -12.25 -0.01
C ASP A 199 17.84 -12.45 -0.14
N ALA A 200 17.15 -12.36 0.99
CA ALA A 200 15.71 -12.27 1.05
C ALA A 200 15.31 -10.99 1.79
N VAL A 201 14.99 -9.92 1.06
CA VAL A 201 14.56 -8.63 1.63
C VAL A 201 13.04 -8.55 1.63
N PHE A 202 12.40 -8.55 2.80
CA PHE A 202 10.94 -8.53 2.90
C PHE A 202 10.41 -7.14 3.23
N VAL A 203 9.51 -6.64 2.39
CA VAL A 203 8.82 -5.34 2.58
C VAL A 203 7.34 -5.47 2.24
N GLY A 204 6.52 -4.61 2.83
CA GLY A 204 5.08 -4.61 2.65
C GLY A 204 4.52 -3.22 2.42
N ILE A 205 3.50 -3.15 1.55
CA ILE A 205 2.67 -1.98 1.30
C ILE A 205 1.20 -2.43 1.32
N GLU A 206 0.35 -1.74 2.06
CA GLU A 206 -1.08 -1.97 2.09
C GLU A 206 -1.82 -0.64 1.91
N THR A 207 -2.87 -0.60 1.10
CA THR A 207 -3.67 0.62 0.96
C THR A 207 -4.59 0.82 2.17
N TYR A 208 -4.87 2.07 2.49
CA TYR A 208 -5.70 2.47 3.60
C TYR A 208 -6.55 3.66 3.20
N ALA A 209 -7.86 3.48 3.15
CA ALA A 209 -8.77 4.54 2.74
C ALA A 209 -9.86 4.78 3.80
N SER A 210 -10.15 6.05 4.03
CA SER A 210 -11.31 6.53 4.76
C SER A 210 -11.99 7.59 3.89
N PRO A 211 -12.93 7.18 3.01
CA PRO A 211 -13.60 8.11 2.11
C PRO A 211 -14.33 9.25 2.85
N THR A 212 -14.85 8.96 4.04
CA THR A 212 -15.56 9.94 4.88
C THR A 212 -14.65 11.06 5.40
N THR A 213 -13.34 10.82 5.50
CA THR A 213 -12.36 11.81 5.94
C THR A 213 -11.42 12.27 4.84
N ASP A 214 -11.65 11.83 3.59
CA ASP A 214 -10.81 12.16 2.42
C ASP A 214 -9.34 11.76 2.63
N ILE A 215 -9.14 10.52 3.11
CA ILE A 215 -7.81 9.95 3.36
C ILE A 215 -7.65 8.67 2.55
N PHE A 216 -6.56 8.58 1.79
CA PHE A 216 -6.26 7.48 0.88
C PHE A 216 -4.77 7.17 0.92
N ASN A 217 -4.30 6.72 2.08
CA ASN A 217 -2.89 6.53 2.37
C ASN A 217 -2.44 5.10 2.05
N TRP A 218 -1.12 4.86 2.13
CA TRP A 218 -0.59 3.51 2.30
C TRP A 218 -0.03 3.31 3.71
N ARG A 219 -0.04 2.06 4.15
CA ARG A 219 0.70 1.53 5.28
C ARG A 219 1.94 0.81 4.76
N LEU A 220 3.08 1.12 5.36
CA LEU A 220 4.40 0.64 4.95
C LEU A 220 5.03 -0.14 6.09
N ALA A 221 5.73 -1.23 5.75
CA ALA A 221 6.45 -2.03 6.72
C ALA A 221 7.66 -2.77 6.13
N GLY A 222 8.68 -2.97 6.96
CA GLY A 222 9.75 -3.95 6.72
C GLY A 222 9.52 -5.22 7.54
N PHE A 223 9.94 -6.38 7.03
CA PHE A 223 9.81 -7.68 7.70
C PHE A 223 11.13 -8.47 7.70
N SER A 224 11.28 -9.41 8.64
CA SER A 224 12.38 -10.37 8.66
C SER A 224 12.01 -11.73 8.06
N GLY A 225 10.77 -11.89 7.58
CA GLY A 225 10.28 -13.10 6.95
C GLY A 225 8.83 -12.96 6.48
N PHE A 226 8.29 -14.03 5.91
CA PHE A 226 6.90 -14.09 5.46
C PHE A 226 6.22 -15.38 5.92
N VAL A 227 4.99 -15.25 6.41
CA VAL A 227 4.09 -16.35 6.77
C VAL A 227 2.73 -16.05 6.14
N GLU A 228 2.28 -16.91 5.23
CA GLU A 228 1.05 -16.72 4.45
C GLU A 228 -0.20 -16.55 5.33
N ALA A 229 -0.29 -17.32 6.42
CA ALA A 229 -1.41 -17.27 7.36
C ALA A 229 -1.45 -15.99 8.21
N ASN A 230 -0.34 -15.24 8.32
CA ASN A 230 -0.31 -14.03 9.14
C ASN A 230 -0.90 -12.83 8.38
N GLY A 231 -1.64 -11.98 9.10
CA GLY A 231 -2.05 -10.67 8.58
C GLY A 231 -0.85 -9.77 8.24
N PHE A 232 -1.09 -8.71 7.48
CA PHE A 232 -0.05 -7.77 7.02
C PHE A 232 0.84 -7.24 8.15
N SER A 233 0.24 -6.75 9.25
CA SER A 233 0.97 -6.21 10.40
C SER A 233 1.52 -7.25 11.38
N LYS A 234 1.31 -8.55 11.09
CA LYS A 234 1.71 -9.68 11.95
C LYS A 234 2.80 -10.56 11.31
N GLN A 235 3.42 -10.08 10.24
CA GLN A 235 4.55 -10.78 9.63
C GLN A 235 5.77 -10.80 10.58
N PRO A 236 6.65 -11.81 10.47
CA PRO A 236 7.85 -11.91 11.31
C PRO A 236 8.70 -10.64 11.30
N GLY A 237 9.08 -10.16 12.49
CA GLY A 237 9.97 -9.00 12.66
C GLY A 237 9.44 -7.69 12.09
N ALA A 238 8.12 -7.55 11.95
CA ALA A 238 7.49 -6.34 11.42
C ALA A 238 8.00 -5.06 12.10
N SER A 239 8.34 -4.07 11.28
CA SER A 239 8.59 -2.70 11.76
C SER A 239 7.33 -2.11 12.40
N PRO A 240 7.44 -0.99 13.14
CA PRO A 240 6.32 -0.09 13.30
C PRO A 240 5.68 0.20 11.93
N MET A 241 4.34 0.22 11.88
CA MET A 241 3.63 0.60 10.65
C MET A 241 3.84 2.09 10.42
N MET A 242 4.23 2.45 9.20
CA MET A 242 4.45 3.84 8.81
C MET A 242 3.43 4.23 7.77
N GLY A 243 2.91 5.45 7.85
CA GLY A 243 1.96 5.96 6.87
C GLY A 243 2.66 6.67 5.71
N PHE A 244 2.03 6.58 4.55
CA PHE A 244 2.42 7.28 3.34
C PHE A 244 1.19 7.99 2.78
N PRO A 245 0.99 9.27 3.13
CA PRO A 245 -0.19 10.02 2.71
C PRO A 245 -0.19 10.28 1.22
N VAL A 246 -1.16 9.71 0.52
CA VAL A 246 -1.45 9.97 -0.89
C VAL A 246 -2.95 10.25 -1.04
N TRP A 247 -3.46 10.43 -2.26
CA TRP A 247 -4.85 10.83 -2.45
C TRP A 247 -5.59 10.02 -3.53
N ASN A 248 -6.90 10.23 -3.63
CA ASN A 248 -7.75 9.60 -4.64
C ASN A 248 -7.91 10.48 -5.89
N ALA A 249 -6.78 10.88 -6.48
CA ALA A 249 -6.72 11.69 -7.69
C ALA A 249 -5.35 11.49 -8.36
N ALA A 250 -5.19 12.09 -9.55
CA ALA A 250 -3.97 11.95 -10.32
C ALA A 250 -2.74 12.46 -9.56
N MET A 251 -1.63 11.71 -9.58
CA MET A 251 -0.38 12.06 -8.89
C MET A 251 0.84 11.71 -9.74
N PRO A 252 1.74 12.67 -10.01
CA PRO A 252 3.07 12.36 -10.52
C PRO A 252 3.87 11.52 -9.53
N TYR A 253 4.64 10.55 -10.03
CA TYR A 253 5.48 9.68 -9.21
C TYR A 253 6.85 9.41 -9.84
N TRP A 254 7.79 9.03 -8.98
CA TRP A 254 9.10 8.48 -9.33
C TRP A 254 9.36 7.26 -8.45
N PHE A 255 9.43 6.09 -9.06
CA PHE A 255 9.88 4.86 -8.42
C PHE A 255 11.34 4.63 -8.73
N VAL A 256 12.10 4.25 -7.71
CA VAL A 256 13.52 3.98 -7.82
C VAL A 256 13.83 2.75 -6.98
N ALA A 257 14.34 1.70 -7.61
CA ALA A 257 14.56 0.42 -6.94
C ALA A 257 15.79 -0.31 -7.46
N ASN A 258 16.24 -1.26 -6.65
CA ASN A 258 17.24 -2.27 -6.99
C ASN A 258 16.87 -3.56 -6.22
N GLY A 259 17.72 -4.58 -6.26
CA GLY A 259 17.42 -5.86 -5.61
C GLY A 259 17.22 -5.80 -4.09
N GLN A 260 17.65 -4.72 -3.42
CA GLN A 260 17.63 -4.62 -1.96
C GLN A 260 16.73 -3.52 -1.39
N ARG A 261 16.30 -2.53 -2.19
CA ARG A 261 15.39 -1.46 -1.72
C ARG A 261 14.40 -0.98 -2.78
N ILE A 262 13.41 -0.24 -2.30
CA ILE A 262 12.45 0.56 -3.05
C ILE A 262 12.37 1.94 -2.40
N VAL A 263 12.54 2.98 -3.21
CA VAL A 263 12.24 4.37 -2.87
C VAL A 263 11.17 4.86 -3.82
N CYS A 264 10.19 5.57 -3.27
CA CYS A 264 9.11 6.16 -4.03
C CYS A 264 9.01 7.62 -3.64
N VAL A 265 8.87 8.49 -4.64
CA VAL A 265 8.51 9.89 -4.48
C VAL A 265 7.20 10.11 -5.19
N VAL A 266 6.27 10.78 -4.52
CA VAL A 266 4.97 11.14 -5.08
C VAL A 266 4.72 12.61 -4.84
N LYS A 267 4.28 13.31 -5.88
CA LYS A 267 3.76 14.66 -5.76
C LYS A 267 2.25 14.60 -5.59
N VAL A 268 1.77 14.97 -4.42
CA VAL A 268 0.35 15.06 -4.07
C VAL A 268 -0.01 16.53 -4.00
N ASP A 269 -0.71 17.04 -5.01
CA ASP A 269 -0.92 18.47 -5.24
C ASP A 269 0.41 19.25 -5.28
N THR A 270 0.72 20.00 -4.22
CA THR A 270 1.95 20.81 -4.07
C THR A 270 2.95 20.20 -3.10
N SER A 271 2.59 19.09 -2.44
CA SER A 271 3.40 18.44 -1.41
C SER A 271 4.09 17.18 -1.93
N TYR A 272 5.34 16.98 -1.53
CA TYR A 272 6.12 15.80 -1.89
C TYR A 272 6.18 14.80 -0.74
N MET A 273 5.84 13.56 -1.06
CA MET A 273 5.83 12.43 -0.16
C MET A 273 6.92 11.47 -0.59
N THR A 274 7.66 10.90 0.35
CA THR A 274 8.67 9.87 0.05
C THR A 274 8.65 8.72 1.05
N PHE A 275 9.05 7.54 0.61
CA PHE A 275 9.36 6.42 1.50
C PHE A 275 10.63 5.69 1.10
N TYR A 276 11.22 4.97 2.05
CA TYR A 276 12.30 4.00 1.82
C TYR A 276 11.93 2.68 2.47
N LEU A 277 11.90 1.61 1.69
CA LEU A 277 11.72 0.24 2.18
C LEU A 277 12.83 -0.65 1.63
N GLY A 278 13.55 -1.34 2.52
CA GLY A 278 14.61 -2.28 2.14
C GLY A 278 15.90 -2.07 2.91
N LYS A 279 17.02 -2.61 2.44
CA LYS A 279 18.30 -2.51 3.14
C LYS A 279 18.96 -1.15 2.95
N PHE A 280 19.62 -0.64 3.98
CA PHE A 280 20.64 0.43 3.84
C PHE A 280 22.03 -0.22 3.65
N LEU A 281 23.07 0.59 3.40
CA LEU A 281 24.45 0.12 3.24
C LEU A 281 25.18 0.16 4.58
N PRO A 282 25.33 -0.95 5.33
CA PRO A 282 26.00 -0.94 6.62
C PRO A 282 27.52 -0.79 6.44
N TYR A 283 28.17 -0.15 7.40
CA TYR A 283 29.65 -0.15 7.50
C TYR A 283 30.19 -1.41 8.18
N ALA A 284 29.34 -2.11 8.93
CA ALA A 284 29.64 -3.43 9.45
C ALA A 284 29.67 -4.47 8.33
N THR A 285 30.49 -5.51 8.49
CA THR A 285 30.51 -6.63 7.53
C THR A 285 29.19 -7.40 7.53
N PRO A 286 28.84 -8.14 6.45
CA PRO A 286 27.64 -8.97 6.42
C PRO A 286 27.51 -9.97 7.57
N GLY A 287 28.62 -10.43 8.16
CA GLY A 287 28.60 -11.31 9.34
C GLY A 287 28.28 -10.57 10.65
N GLN A 288 28.60 -9.29 10.74
CA GLN A 288 28.35 -8.46 11.93
C GLN A 288 26.95 -7.83 11.91
N PHE A 289 26.48 -7.43 10.73
CA PHE A 289 25.14 -6.86 10.54
C PHE A 289 24.44 -7.55 9.37
N PRO A 290 23.89 -8.76 9.58
CA PRO A 290 23.39 -9.60 8.49
C PRO A 290 22.12 -9.08 7.81
N TYR A 291 21.32 -8.28 8.52
CA TYR A 291 20.03 -7.84 8.01
C TYR A 291 19.75 -6.35 8.33
N PRO A 292 20.48 -5.42 7.65
CA PRO A 292 20.40 -3.97 7.86
C PRO A 292 19.14 -3.39 7.20
N LEU A 293 17.97 -3.89 7.61
CA LEU A 293 16.68 -3.49 7.06
C LEU A 293 16.28 -2.11 7.58
N LEU A 294 15.69 -1.31 6.71
CA LEU A 294 15.22 0.04 6.97
C LEU A 294 13.78 0.21 6.49
N ALA A 295 12.99 0.88 7.31
CA ALA A 295 11.65 1.34 6.97
C ALA A 295 11.54 2.84 7.28
N ALA A 296 11.04 3.59 6.31
CA ALA A 296 10.84 5.01 6.41
C ALA A 296 9.58 5.41 5.65
N GLY A 297 8.64 6.08 6.32
CA GLY A 297 7.43 6.66 5.72
C GLY A 297 7.27 8.12 6.11
N MET A 298 6.16 8.74 5.78
CA MET A 298 5.92 10.16 6.13
C MET A 298 5.36 10.34 7.53
N THR A 299 4.74 9.29 8.11
CA THR A 299 4.24 9.29 9.49
C THR A 299 4.75 8.10 10.30
N PRO A 300 4.97 8.25 11.62
CA PRO A 300 5.52 7.20 12.47
C PRO A 300 4.51 6.12 12.87
N THR A 301 3.26 6.28 12.42
CA THR A 301 2.12 5.39 12.65
C THR A 301 1.31 5.30 11.37
N ASP A 302 0.42 4.32 11.28
CA ASP A 302 -0.62 4.21 10.25
C ASP A 302 -1.86 5.08 10.55
N ALA A 303 -1.69 6.19 11.27
CA ALA A 303 -2.76 7.11 11.59
C ALA A 303 -3.39 7.73 10.33
N LEU A 304 -4.65 8.16 10.49
CA LEU A 304 -5.43 8.97 9.55
C LEU A 304 -4.86 10.38 9.38
N THR A 305 -3.62 10.49 8.91
CA THR A 305 -2.95 11.75 8.61
C THR A 305 -3.07 12.06 7.13
N ARG A 306 -3.63 13.23 6.81
CA ARG A 306 -3.80 13.69 5.42
C ARG A 306 -2.48 14.24 4.85
N TYR A 307 -2.30 14.15 3.53
CA TYR A 307 -1.13 14.69 2.81
C TYR A 307 -0.87 16.18 3.04
N SER A 308 -1.89 16.95 3.42
CA SER A 308 -1.84 18.40 3.67
C SER A 308 -1.56 18.75 5.13
N ASP A 309 -1.26 17.78 5.98
CA ASP A 309 -0.91 18.05 7.38
C ASP A 309 0.45 18.75 7.47
N GLY A 310 0.46 19.95 8.06
CA GLY A 310 1.66 20.79 8.17
C GLY A 310 2.78 20.21 9.03
N SER A 311 2.49 19.17 9.83
CA SER A 311 3.47 18.47 10.67
C SER A 311 4.27 17.41 9.90
N LEU A 312 3.87 17.06 8.68
CA LEU A 312 4.60 16.12 7.84
C LEU A 312 6.02 16.63 7.55
N VAL A 313 6.97 15.71 7.60
CA VAL A 313 8.40 15.97 7.38
C VAL A 313 9.03 14.79 6.66
N LEU A 314 10.05 15.08 5.86
CA LEU A 314 10.94 14.10 5.26
C LEU A 314 11.45 13.11 6.34
N PRO A 315 11.27 11.78 6.17
CA PRO A 315 11.70 10.81 7.18
C PRO A 315 13.19 10.84 7.49
N TYR A 316 14.03 11.10 6.49
CA TYR A 316 15.47 11.02 6.66
C TYR A 316 16.06 12.24 7.36
N LYS A 317 15.25 13.22 7.81
CA LYS A 317 15.73 14.55 8.22
C LYS A 317 16.06 14.64 9.71
N GLY A 318 17.30 14.32 10.05
CA GLY A 318 17.82 14.36 11.42
C GLY A 318 17.28 13.19 12.23
N ASN A 319 16.74 13.48 13.42
CA ASN A 319 16.17 12.47 14.31
C ASN A 319 14.64 12.40 14.15
N ARG A 320 14.13 11.32 13.56
CA ARG A 320 12.71 11.20 13.15
C ARG A 320 12.07 9.88 13.55
N ALA A 321 10.89 9.95 14.15
CA ALA A 321 10.14 8.77 14.60
C ALA A 321 9.67 7.85 13.47
N ASN A 322 9.49 8.42 12.28
CA ASN A 322 9.10 7.75 11.04
C ASN A 322 10.30 7.22 10.23
N PHE A 323 11.46 7.08 10.87
CA PHE A 323 12.69 6.55 10.29
C PHE A 323 13.27 5.50 11.24
N LYS A 324 13.14 4.22 10.87
CA LYS A 324 13.57 3.09 11.71
C LYS A 324 14.42 2.13 10.93
N PHE A 325 15.41 1.55 11.59
CA PHE A 325 16.16 0.42 11.06
C PHE A 325 16.17 -0.73 12.06
N ARG A 326 16.27 -1.95 11.56
CA ARG A 326 16.32 -3.16 12.38
C ARG A 326 17.75 -3.40 12.82
N PHE A 327 18.01 -3.37 14.11
CA PHE A 327 19.32 -3.62 14.69
C PHE A 327 19.61 -5.13 14.82
N ILE A 328 20.86 -5.46 15.15
CA ILE A 328 21.37 -6.84 15.17
C ILE A 328 20.69 -7.71 16.24
N ASP A 329 20.19 -7.11 17.32
CA ASP A 329 19.40 -7.76 18.37
C ASP A 329 17.95 -8.02 17.95
N GLY A 330 17.51 -7.42 16.83
CA GLY A 330 16.18 -7.55 16.29
C GLY A 330 15.21 -6.41 16.61
N GLU A 331 15.64 -5.46 17.43
CA GLU A 331 14.86 -4.27 17.76
C GLU A 331 14.86 -3.26 16.61
N TRP A 332 13.84 -2.41 16.56
CA TRP A 332 13.74 -1.31 15.61
C TRP A 332 14.19 0.00 16.25
N LEU A 333 15.40 0.45 15.89
CA LEU A 333 16.00 1.66 16.42
C LEU A 333 15.68 2.88 15.55
N GLN A 334 15.70 4.06 16.18
CA GLN A 334 15.56 5.35 15.53
C GLN A 334 16.93 6.03 15.44
N PRO A 335 17.53 6.12 14.26
CA PRO A 335 18.81 6.78 14.09
C PRO A 335 18.59 8.29 13.96
N GLU A 336 19.65 9.04 14.23
CA GLU A 336 19.83 10.36 13.64
C GLU A 336 20.43 10.20 12.22
N SER A 337 20.39 11.28 11.45
CA SER A 337 21.03 11.32 10.14
C SER A 337 21.94 12.53 9.96
N TRP A 338 23.17 12.26 9.57
CA TRP A 338 24.06 13.25 8.98
C TRP A 338 23.62 13.48 7.52
N PRO A 339 23.65 14.72 7.00
CA PRO A 339 24.18 15.94 7.62
C PRO A 339 23.17 16.73 8.47
N TRP A 340 21.91 16.30 8.59
CA TRP A 340 20.88 17.09 9.27
C TRP A 340 21.07 17.22 10.78
N ASN A 341 21.75 16.28 11.43
CA ASN A 341 22.16 16.39 12.84
C ASN A 341 23.39 17.28 13.07
N ASN A 342 23.89 17.95 12.03
CA ASN A 342 24.97 18.93 12.13
C ASN A 342 24.44 20.38 12.11
N SER A 343 25.14 21.27 12.83
CA SER A 343 24.92 22.72 12.80
C SER A 343 25.46 23.37 11.53
N VAL A 344 26.52 22.82 10.94
CA VAL A 344 27.12 23.30 9.69
C VAL A 344 26.60 22.46 8.52
N ILE A 345 25.98 23.11 7.55
CA ILE A 345 25.56 22.53 6.27
C ILE A 345 26.20 23.30 5.12
N THR A 346 26.61 22.60 4.08
CA THR A 346 27.22 23.20 2.89
C THR A 346 26.16 23.77 1.95
N ARG A 347 26.55 24.77 1.16
CA ARG A 347 25.78 25.35 0.05
C ARG A 347 26.37 24.88 -1.28
N ASP A 348 25.68 25.20 -2.37
CA ASP A 348 26.26 25.07 -3.70
C ASP A 348 27.55 25.90 -3.81
N THR A 349 28.43 25.49 -4.71
CA THR A 349 29.64 26.24 -5.08
C THR A 349 29.57 26.54 -6.57
N GLU A 350 29.23 27.78 -6.94
CA GLU A 350 29.11 28.22 -8.34
C GLU A 350 28.14 27.35 -9.18
N GLY A 351 27.00 26.95 -8.61
CA GLY A 351 26.03 26.07 -9.28
C GLY A 351 26.35 24.58 -9.21
N HIS A 352 27.45 24.19 -8.54
CA HIS A 352 27.72 22.80 -8.21
C HIS A 352 27.10 22.42 -6.86
N TYR A 353 26.18 21.46 -6.88
CA TYR A 353 25.45 20.99 -5.71
C TYR A 353 26.14 19.77 -5.09
N PRO A 354 26.77 19.90 -3.90
CA PRO A 354 27.38 18.75 -3.25
C PRO A 354 26.30 17.76 -2.81
N LEU A 355 26.40 16.52 -3.30
CA LEU A 355 25.59 15.41 -2.80
C LEU A 355 26.27 14.80 -1.60
N MET A 356 25.64 14.93 -0.44
CA MET A 356 26.16 14.38 0.82
C MET A 356 25.43 13.08 1.16
N PRO A 357 26.12 11.98 1.47
CA PRO A 357 25.46 10.74 1.87
C PRO A 357 24.60 10.96 3.12
N ILE A 358 23.46 10.28 3.19
CA ILE A 358 22.65 10.28 4.39
C ILE A 358 23.14 9.15 5.29
N VAL A 359 23.96 9.49 6.28
CA VAL A 359 24.59 8.54 7.20
C VAL A 359 23.74 8.37 8.44
N LEU A 360 23.40 7.13 8.77
CA LEU A 360 22.66 6.75 9.97
C LEU A 360 23.62 6.62 11.15
N ASN A 361 23.34 7.34 12.22
CA ASN A 361 24.17 7.31 13.42
C ASN A 361 23.34 7.56 14.70
N ASP A 362 23.97 7.34 15.84
CA ASP A 362 23.52 7.84 17.13
C ASP A 362 24.74 8.46 17.86
N PRO A 363 24.63 8.92 19.12
CA PRO A 363 25.76 9.51 19.84
C PRO A 363 26.98 8.58 20.02
N ALA A 364 26.80 7.26 19.94
CA ALA A 364 27.83 6.27 20.20
C ALA A 364 28.33 5.54 18.94
N ASN A 365 27.48 5.41 17.91
CA ASN A 365 27.72 4.53 16.78
C ASN A 365 27.39 5.19 15.44
N THR A 366 28.11 4.76 14.41
CA THR A 366 27.76 5.03 13.00
C THR A 366 27.43 3.70 12.33
N TYR A 367 26.25 3.60 11.73
CA TYR A 367 25.71 2.33 11.26
C TYR A 367 25.96 2.09 9.78
N GLY A 368 25.86 3.13 8.96
CA GLY A 368 25.95 3.05 7.51
C GLY A 368 25.25 4.20 6.82
N GLU A 369 24.91 4.05 5.55
CA GLU A 369 24.30 5.11 4.74
C GLU A 369 23.12 4.60 3.90
N LEU A 370 22.22 5.52 3.52
CA LEU A 370 21.15 5.20 2.57
C LEU A 370 21.72 4.92 1.17
N ASP A 371 21.17 3.90 0.50
CA ASP A 371 21.51 3.64 -0.89
C ASP A 371 20.82 4.68 -1.80
N GLY A 372 21.61 5.49 -2.50
CA GLY A 372 21.14 6.37 -3.58
C GLY A 372 20.23 7.52 -3.14
N VAL A 373 20.20 7.85 -1.85
CA VAL A 373 19.50 9.03 -1.31
C VAL A 373 20.54 9.92 -0.64
N TYR A 374 20.60 11.17 -1.06
CA TYR A 374 21.61 12.14 -0.64
C TYR A 374 20.94 13.39 -0.12
N PHE A 375 21.59 14.08 0.80
CA PHE A 375 21.29 15.49 1.04
C PHE A 375 21.76 16.31 -0.16
N VAL A 376 20.97 17.32 -0.52
CA VAL A 376 21.35 18.36 -1.48
C VAL A 376 20.86 19.72 -0.96
N PRO A 377 21.62 20.81 -1.08
CA PRO A 377 21.14 22.10 -0.60
C PRO A 377 20.04 22.67 -1.51
N GLY A 378 19.03 23.28 -0.89
CA GLY A 378 17.91 23.95 -1.58
C GLY A 378 18.20 25.35 -2.14
N PHE A 379 19.38 25.91 -1.89
CA PHE A 379 19.70 27.27 -2.34
C PHE A 379 19.87 27.30 -3.86
N ALA A 380 19.10 28.14 -4.56
CA ALA A 380 19.06 28.21 -6.02
C ALA A 380 18.75 26.86 -6.72
N ASN A 381 18.22 25.89 -5.97
CA ASN A 381 17.91 24.55 -6.47
C ASN A 381 16.40 24.36 -6.54
N ALA A 382 15.90 23.89 -7.67
CA ALA A 382 14.47 23.71 -7.90
C ALA A 382 14.07 22.24 -7.65
N VAL A 383 12.92 22.03 -7.01
CA VAL A 383 12.30 20.70 -6.94
C VAL A 383 12.01 20.17 -8.35
N GLU A 384 12.08 18.85 -8.53
CA GLU A 384 11.96 18.12 -9.80
C GLU A 384 13.08 18.38 -10.81
N SER A 385 14.06 19.25 -10.50
CA SER A 385 15.28 19.37 -11.31
C SER A 385 16.21 18.18 -11.10
N THR A 386 17.23 18.08 -11.95
CA THR A 386 18.26 17.04 -11.87
C THR A 386 19.63 17.63 -11.53
N VAL A 387 20.32 17.00 -10.60
CA VAL A 387 21.75 17.23 -10.32
C VAL A 387 22.55 16.04 -10.82
N VAL A 388 23.66 16.31 -11.51
CA VAL A 388 24.60 15.28 -11.96
C VAL A 388 25.80 15.23 -11.03
N ALA A 389 26.08 14.05 -10.49
CA ALA A 389 27.27 13.77 -9.69
C ALA A 389 27.84 12.41 -10.11
N ASP A 390 29.16 12.33 -10.29
CA ASP A 390 29.87 11.12 -10.75
C ASP A 390 29.29 10.49 -12.03
N GLY A 391 28.73 11.33 -12.91
CA GLY A 391 28.09 10.90 -14.16
C GLY A 391 26.70 10.28 -14.00
N LEU A 392 26.12 10.33 -12.79
CA LEU A 392 24.80 9.81 -12.48
C LEU A 392 23.80 10.95 -12.22
N GLU A 393 22.59 10.81 -12.74
CA GLU A 393 21.51 11.78 -12.55
C GLU A 393 20.76 11.55 -11.25
N HIS A 394 20.46 12.64 -10.55
CA HIS A 394 19.72 12.62 -9.29
C HIS A 394 18.55 13.60 -9.33
N LEU A 395 17.35 13.12 -9.03
CA LEU A 395 16.14 13.94 -8.87
C LEU A 395 16.21 14.75 -7.58
N VAL A 396 16.04 16.07 -7.67
CA VAL A 396 15.94 16.96 -6.51
C VAL A 396 14.50 16.98 -6.00
N VAL A 397 14.32 16.69 -4.72
CA VAL A 397 13.00 16.58 -4.08
C VAL A 397 12.99 17.39 -2.80
N GLN A 398 11.92 18.17 -2.58
CA GLN A 398 11.78 19.01 -1.40
C GLN A 398 11.06 18.27 -0.25
N ASP A 399 11.27 18.73 0.98
CA ASP A 399 10.65 18.24 2.20
C ASP A 399 9.20 18.76 2.29
N VAL A 400 8.27 17.97 1.75
CA VAL A 400 6.84 18.27 1.69
C VAL A 400 6.57 19.55 0.88
N PHE A 401 6.49 20.71 1.53
CA PHE A 401 6.26 22.03 0.92
C PHE A 401 7.38 23.03 1.23
N ARG A 402 8.43 22.58 1.95
CA ARG A 402 9.49 23.46 2.47
C ARG A 402 10.57 23.71 1.42
N THR A 403 11.11 24.92 1.41
CA THR A 403 12.03 25.40 0.36
C THR A 403 13.35 25.97 0.90
N GLY A 404 13.63 25.81 2.20
CA GLY A 404 14.88 26.25 2.80
C GLY A 404 16.08 25.41 2.37
N VAL A 405 17.28 25.87 2.72
CA VAL A 405 18.54 25.21 2.33
C VAL A 405 18.63 23.76 2.82
N ARG A 406 17.96 23.43 3.94
CA ARG A 406 17.95 22.09 4.56
C ARG A 406 16.78 21.21 4.11
N ASP A 407 15.94 21.71 3.22
CA ASP A 407 14.63 21.13 2.96
C ASP A 407 14.60 20.31 1.66
N TYR A 408 15.75 19.77 1.23
CA TYR A 408 15.86 19.00 0.00
C TYR A 408 16.70 17.74 0.18
N PHE A 409 16.40 16.74 -0.63
CA PHE A 409 17.22 15.56 -0.85
C PHE A 409 17.32 15.29 -2.36
N ALA A 410 18.34 14.54 -2.75
CA ALA A 410 18.55 14.09 -4.11
C ALA A 410 18.43 12.56 -4.17
N LEU A 411 17.68 12.06 -5.15
CA LEU A 411 17.44 10.64 -5.37
C LEU A 411 18.10 10.20 -6.67
N ARG A 412 19.08 9.30 -6.60
CA ARG A 412 19.76 8.74 -7.78
C ARG A 412 18.75 7.98 -8.66
N LEU A 413 18.67 8.29 -9.95
CA LEU A 413 17.76 7.64 -10.89
C LEU A 413 18.39 6.45 -11.62
N ALA A 414 19.57 6.65 -12.23
CA ALA A 414 20.31 5.65 -13.00
C ALA A 414 21.65 5.32 -12.36
#